data_AF-E2AP34-F1
#
_entry.id   AF-E2AP34-F1
#
_cell.length_a   1.000
_cell.length_b   1.000
_cell.length_c   1.000
_cell.angle_alpha   90.00
_cell.angle_beta   90.00
_cell.angle_gamma   90.00
#
_symmetry.space_group_name_H-M   'P 1'
#
loop_
_entity.id
_entity.type
_entity.pdbx_description
1 polymer ?
#
loop_
_entity_poly.entity_id
_entity_poly.type
_entity_poly.pdbx_seq_one_letter_code
_entity_poly.pdbx_strand_id
1 'polypeptide(L)' 'LKEMFPRKWVGRSGPITWFPRSPDLNPLDFFLWGYAKSLVYSSTVDNVETLRNRIVAAFQTI' A
#
# COMPACT_ATOMS: atom_id res chain seq x y z
N LEU A 1 10.46 7.27 13.51
CA LEU A 1 10.58 6.99 12.05
C LEU A 1 11.99 7.19 11.52
N LYS A 2 12.59 8.39 11.62
CA LYS A 2 13.96 8.65 11.15
C LYS A 2 15.03 7.79 11.85
N GLU A 3 14.86 7.54 13.15
CA GLU A 3 15.75 6.68 13.96
C GLU A 3 15.54 5.18 13.73
N MET A 4 14.32 4.78 13.38
CA MET A 4 13.98 3.36 13.17
C MET A 4 14.43 2.85 11.81
N PHE A 5 14.54 3.74 10.80
CA PHE A 5 14.86 3.37 9.42
C PHE A 5 15.89 4.32 8.77
N PRO A 6 17.12 4.38 9.31
CA PRO A 6 18.16 5.25 8.76
C PRO A 6 18.47 4.88 7.31
N ARG A 7 18.44 5.88 6.41
CA ARG A 7 18.64 5.75 4.94
C ARG A 7 17.63 4.90 4.18
N LYS A 8 16.63 4.33 4.85
CA LYS A 8 15.55 3.54 4.21
C LYS A 8 14.24 4.31 4.14
N TRP A 9 14.13 5.41 4.87
CA TRP A 9 12.95 6.26 4.85
C TRP A 9 12.96 7.24 3.68
N VAL A 10 11.83 7.28 3.00
CA VAL A 10 11.56 8.09 1.81
C VAL A 10 10.51 9.14 2.16
N GLY A 11 10.76 10.42 1.83
CA GLY A 11 9.80 11.49 2.06
C GLY A 11 10.35 12.86 1.67
N ARG A 12 9.51 13.92 1.76
CA ARG A 12 9.85 15.30 1.36
C ARG A 12 11.12 15.89 2.00
N SER A 13 11.62 15.29 3.09
CA SER A 13 12.90 15.65 3.73
C SER A 13 13.71 14.41 4.14
N GLY A 14 13.50 13.30 3.43
CA GLY A 14 14.30 12.09 3.55
C GLY A 14 15.59 12.18 2.71
N PRO A 15 16.56 11.27 2.94
CA PRO A 15 17.81 11.23 2.17
C PRO A 15 17.60 10.98 0.67
N ILE A 16 16.45 10.41 0.28
CA ILE A 16 16.01 10.27 -1.11
C ILE A 16 14.89 11.29 -1.33
N THR A 17 15.14 12.30 -2.16
CA THR A 17 14.17 13.36 -2.49
C THR A 17 13.19 12.86 -3.55
N TRP A 18 11.90 13.06 -3.32
CA TRP A 18 10.84 12.64 -4.24
C TRP A 18 10.28 13.81 -5.01
N PHE A 19 10.00 13.60 -6.29
CA PHE A 19 9.30 14.58 -7.09
C PHE A 19 7.88 14.81 -6.55
N PRO A 20 7.34 16.03 -6.64
CA PRO A 20 5.96 16.32 -6.25
C PRO A 20 4.99 15.44 -7.05
N ARG A 21 4.02 14.82 -6.37
CA ARG A 21 2.93 14.02 -6.97
C ARG A 21 3.39 12.77 -7.75
N SER A 22 4.30 11.99 -7.20
CA SER A 22 4.67 10.68 -7.77
C SER A 22 4.17 9.50 -6.90
N PRO A 23 2.85 9.26 -6.80
CA PRO A 23 2.34 8.03 -6.15
C PRO A 23 2.85 6.76 -6.86
N ASP A 24 3.13 6.84 -8.17
CA ASP A 24 3.66 5.73 -8.97
C ASP A 24 5.06 5.25 -8.54
N LEU A 25 5.82 6.12 -7.88
CA LEU A 25 7.17 5.76 -7.45
C LEU A 25 7.15 4.95 -6.15
N ASN A 26 6.08 5.01 -5.34
CA ASN A 26 6.00 4.31 -4.06
C ASN A 26 5.63 2.84 -4.32
N PRO A 27 6.51 1.87 -4.02
CA PRO A 27 6.19 0.46 -4.20
C PRO A 27 4.92 0.04 -3.46
N LEU A 28 4.59 0.69 -2.32
CA LEU A 28 3.32 0.45 -1.65
C LEU A 28 2.11 0.97 -2.45
N ASP A 29 2.17 2.17 -3.01
CA ASP A 29 1.02 2.72 -3.73
C ASP A 29 0.85 2.07 -5.11
N PHE A 30 1.96 1.76 -5.79
CA PHE A 30 1.96 1.12 -7.12
C PHE A 30 1.66 -0.38 -7.05
N PHE A 31 2.45 -1.15 -6.29
CA PHE A 31 2.35 -2.61 -6.27
C PHE A 31 1.33 -3.08 -5.24
N LEU A 32 1.51 -2.69 -3.97
CA LEU A 32 0.70 -3.24 -2.88
C LEU A 32 -0.77 -2.87 -3.01
N TRP A 33 -1.08 -1.59 -3.23
CA TRP A 33 -2.47 -1.14 -3.32
C TRP A 33 -3.18 -1.60 -4.60
N GLY A 34 -2.45 -1.65 -5.73
CA GLY A 34 -2.96 -2.21 -6.99
C GLY A 34 -3.31 -3.69 -6.86
N TYR A 35 -2.38 -4.48 -6.31
CA TYR A 35 -2.54 -5.91 -6.15
C TYR A 35 -3.59 -6.27 -5.08
N ALA A 36 -3.56 -5.62 -3.91
CA ALA A 36 -4.56 -5.83 -2.87
C ALA A 36 -5.98 -5.52 -3.35
N LYS A 37 -6.19 -4.44 -4.13
CA LYS A 37 -7.50 -4.15 -4.72
C LYS A 37 -7.96 -5.24 -5.69
N SER A 38 -7.06 -5.81 -6.49
CA SER A 38 -7.42 -6.91 -7.40
C SER A 38 -7.92 -8.15 -6.66
N LEU A 39 -7.37 -8.45 -5.48
CA LEU A 39 -7.78 -9.57 -4.65
C LEU A 39 -9.12 -9.29 -3.94
N VAL A 40 -9.24 -8.13 -3.30
CA VAL A 40 -10.43 -7.73 -2.51
C VAL A 40 -11.67 -7.63 -3.39
N TYR A 41 -11.53 -7.08 -4.61
CA TYR A 41 -12.63 -6.83 -5.55
C TYR A 41 -12.71 -7.86 -6.70
N SER A 42 -12.05 -9.01 -6.56
CA SER A 42 -12.16 -10.13 -7.52
C SER A 42 -13.60 -10.64 -7.70
N SER A 43 -14.47 -10.40 -6.71
CA SER A 43 -15.90 -10.70 -6.74
C SER A 43 -16.68 -9.56 -6.08
N THR A 44 -17.99 -9.49 -6.32
CA THR A 44 -18.85 -8.46 -5.72
C THR A 44 -18.78 -8.53 -4.18
N VAL A 45 -18.88 -7.36 -3.56
CA VAL A 45 -18.83 -7.20 -2.11
C VAL A 45 -20.14 -6.58 -1.66
N ASP A 46 -20.98 -7.38 -1.00
CA ASP A 46 -22.36 -6.98 -0.67
C ASP A 46 -22.49 -6.40 0.74
N ASN A 47 -21.48 -6.59 1.60
CA ASN A 47 -21.48 -6.10 2.99
C ASN A 47 -20.09 -5.65 3.46
N VAL A 48 -20.06 -4.71 4.40
CA VAL A 48 -18.84 -4.16 5.00
C VAL A 48 -18.03 -5.21 5.75
N GLU A 49 -18.69 -6.19 6.37
CA GLU A 49 -18.00 -7.28 7.08
C GLU A 49 -17.24 -8.19 6.12
N THR A 50 -17.88 -8.55 5.00
CA THR A 50 -17.23 -9.29 3.90
C THR A 50 -16.04 -8.51 3.34
N LEU A 51 -16.17 -7.19 3.19
CA LEU A 51 -15.07 -6.33 2.75
C LEU A 51 -13.88 -6.40 3.72
N ARG A 52 -14.14 -6.27 5.03
CA ARG A 52 -13.08 -6.35 6.06
C ARG A 52 -12.38 -7.70 6.05
N ASN A 53 -13.13 -8.79 5.99
CA ASN A 53 -12.57 -10.14 5.96
C ASN A 53 -11.70 -10.35 4.71
N ARG A 54 -12.13 -9.84 3.55
CA ARG A 54 -11.34 -9.92 2.31
C ARG A 54 -10.08 -9.06 2.35
N ILE A 55 -10.13 -7.88 2.95
CA ILE A 55 -8.92 -7.06 3.14
C ILE A 55 -7.91 -7.83 3.98
N VAL A 56 -8.33 -8.39 5.13
CA VAL A 56 -7.44 -9.19 5.99
C VAL A 56 -6.87 -10.39 5.23
N ALA A 57 -7.71 -11.15 4.52
CA ALA A 57 -7.27 -12.30 3.74
C ALA A 57 -6.30 -11.90 2.62
N ALA A 58 -6.55 -10.80 1.90
CA ALA A 58 -5.67 -10.32 0.82
C ALA A 58 -4.27 -9.99 1.35
N PHE A 59 -4.17 -9.32 2.50
CA PHE A 59 -2.88 -9.02 3.12
C PHE A 59 -2.20 -10.21 3.80
N GLN A 60 -2.89 -11.34 3.99
CA GLN A 60 -2.27 -12.61 4.42
C GLN A 60 -1.63 -13.38 3.26
N THR A 61 -2.09 -13.13 2.04
CA THR A 61 -1.57 -13.75 0.81
C THR A 61 -0.48 -12.93 0.10
N ILE A 62 -0.30 -11.67 0.50
CA ILE A 62 0.76 -10.77 0.02
C ILE A 62 1.99 -10.93 0.91
#